data_AF-A0A202B2V6-F1
#
_entry.id   AF-A0A202B2V6-F1
#
_cell.length_a   1.000
_cell.length_b   1.000
_cell.length_c   1.000
_cell.angle_alpha   90.00
_cell.angle_beta   90.00
_cell.angle_gamma   90.00
#
_symmetry.space_group_name_H-M   'P 1'
#
loop_
_entity.id
_entity.type
_entity.pdbx_description
1 polymer ?
#
loop_
_entity_poly.entity_id
_entity_poly.type
_entity_poly.pdbx_seq_one_letter_code
_entity_poly.pdbx_strand_id
1 'polypeptide(L)'
;MSDQSTPPNDNQQTFSAEYVRELRAENKGLRLKNTELQGKVDGHEKATADAVAKAVEKAVEEARAKISEEVRTEVSAEADKRVLLAELKGEAVKAGLVDLDQLKLLDLTGVKLADGKLDGAEALFASLKESKPYLFGKPPSDSSNTQKAPPANQAEVKHAKDMTEAEYAAAKVAAGL
;
A
#
# COMPACT_ATOMS: atom_id res chain seq x y z
N MET A 1 -25.08 77.24 -18.25
CA MET A 1 -25.57 75.85 -18.26
C MET A 1 -26.50 75.75 -19.45
N SER A 2 -26.08 75.01 -20.47
CA SER A 2 -26.73 75.03 -21.79
C SER A 2 -27.91 74.07 -21.82
N ASP A 3 -29.11 74.61 -22.06
CA ASP A 3 -30.30 73.84 -22.42
C ASP A 3 -30.09 73.21 -23.81
N GLN A 4 -29.97 71.88 -23.86
CA GLN A 4 -30.10 71.14 -25.12
C GLN A 4 -31.60 70.95 -25.41
N SER A 5 -32.16 71.77 -26.30
CA SER A 5 -33.44 71.46 -26.93
C SER A 5 -33.22 70.38 -28.00
N THR A 6 -33.92 69.26 -27.87
CA THR A 6 -33.96 68.23 -28.90
C THR A 6 -34.71 68.78 -30.13
N PRO A 7 -34.16 68.66 -31.37
CA PRO A 7 -34.82 69.18 -32.57
C PRO A 7 -36.13 68.44 -32.86
N PRO A 8 -37.15 69.11 -33.45
CA PRO A 8 -38.41 68.49 -33.81
C PRO A 8 -38.17 67.46 -34.92
N ASN A 9 -38.52 66.21 -34.63
CA ASN A 9 -38.33 65.10 -35.55
C ASN A 9 -39.56 65.03 -36.48
N ASP A 10 -39.48 65.70 -37.64
CA ASP A 10 -40.59 65.90 -38.60
C ASP A 10 -40.98 64.63 -39.41
N ASN A 11 -40.31 63.51 -39.15
CA ASN A 11 -40.57 62.21 -39.80
C ASN A 11 -41.27 61.21 -38.86
N GLN A 12 -42.19 61.67 -38.01
CA GLN A 12 -42.99 60.77 -37.17
C GLN A 12 -44.07 60.09 -38.01
N GLN A 13 -43.73 58.94 -38.59
CA GLN A 13 -44.71 57.99 -39.09
C GLN A 13 -45.56 57.53 -37.90
N THR A 14 -46.80 58.00 -37.82
CA THR A 14 -47.74 57.56 -36.80
C THR A 14 -48.41 56.27 -37.25
N PHE A 15 -48.33 55.24 -36.41
CA PHE A 15 -49.01 53.98 -36.68
C PHE A 15 -50.52 54.13 -36.51
N SER A 16 -51.30 53.35 -37.26
CA SER A 16 -52.75 53.31 -37.08
C SER A 16 -53.10 52.81 -35.67
N ALA A 17 -54.19 53.32 -35.10
CA ALA A 17 -54.63 52.95 -33.75
C ALA A 17 -54.91 51.44 -33.62
N GLU A 18 -55.43 50.82 -34.68
CA GLU A 18 -55.66 49.37 -34.75
C GLU A 18 -54.37 48.58 -34.71
N TYR A 19 -53.34 48.98 -35.48
CA TYR A 19 -52.04 48.32 -35.47
C TYR A 19 -51.39 48.35 -34.07
N VAL A 20 -51.46 49.49 -33.39
CA VAL A 20 -50.92 49.61 -32.02
C VAL A 20 -51.71 48.76 -31.03
N ARG A 21 -53.03 48.62 -31.21
CA ARG A 21 -53.88 47.78 -30.37
C ARG A 21 -53.56 46.29 -30.55
N GLU A 22 -53.40 45.84 -31.79
CA GLU A 22 -52.99 44.47 -32.13
C GLU A 22 -51.60 44.16 -31.55
N LEU A 23 -50.62 45.04 -31.77
CA LEU A 23 -49.27 44.87 -31.25
C LEU A 23 -49.24 44.78 -29.72
N ARG A 24 -50.10 45.54 -29.03
CA ARG A 24 -50.23 45.44 -27.56
C ARG A 24 -50.86 44.11 -27.13
N ALA A 25 -51.86 43.62 -27.86
CA ALA A 25 -52.50 42.34 -27.57
C ALA A 25 -51.54 41.17 -27.80
N GLU A 26 -50.79 41.20 -28.90
CA GLU A 26 -49.76 40.20 -29.21
C GLU A 26 -48.64 40.20 -28.18
N ASN A 27 -48.08 41.38 -27.84
CA ASN A 27 -47.05 41.50 -26.81
C ASN A 27 -47.54 41.01 -25.45
N LYS A 28 -48.81 41.24 -25.10
CA LYS A 28 -49.40 40.68 -23.88
C LYS A 28 -49.41 39.15 -23.93
N GLY A 29 -49.80 38.56 -25.06
CA GLY A 29 -49.77 37.11 -25.27
C GLY A 29 -48.36 36.53 -25.15
N LEU A 30 -47.37 37.17 -25.78
CA LEU A 30 -45.96 36.75 -25.72
C LEU A 30 -45.41 36.80 -24.29
N ARG A 31 -45.74 37.85 -23.52
CA ARG A 31 -45.33 37.96 -22.12
C ARG A 31 -45.89 36.82 -21.28
N LEU A 32 -47.18 36.52 -21.43
CA LEU A 32 -47.82 35.41 -20.72
C LEU A 32 -47.19 34.06 -21.08
N LYS A 33 -46.95 33.82 -22.37
CA LYS A 33 -46.31 32.58 -22.85
C LYS A 33 -44.88 32.45 -22.33
N ASN A 34 -44.10 33.53 -22.30
CA ASN A 34 -42.75 33.51 -21.73
C ASN A 34 -42.77 33.25 -20.21
N THR A 35 -43.72 33.83 -19.47
CA THR A 35 -43.88 33.52 -18.04
C THR A 35 -44.22 32.05 -17.80
N GLU A 36 -45.10 31.47 -18.61
CA GLU A 36 -45.45 30.05 -18.51
C GLU A 36 -44.27 29.14 -18.84
N LEU A 37 -43.54 29.44 -19.92
CA LEU A 37 -42.34 28.69 -20.31
C LEU A 37 -41.25 28.76 -19.25
N GLN A 38 -41.02 29.94 -18.67
CA GLN A 38 -40.06 30.10 -17.58
C GLN A 38 -40.46 29.24 -16.37
N GLY A 39 -41.72 29.26 -15.96
CA GLY A 39 -42.19 28.41 -14.85
C GLY A 39 -42.02 26.92 -15.12
N LYS A 40 -42.17 26.47 -16.37
CA LYS A 40 -41.91 25.08 -16.77
C LYS A 40 -40.43 24.75 -16.70
N VAL A 41 -39.56 25.62 -17.22
CA VAL A 41 -38.09 25.43 -17.15
C VAL A 41 -37.64 25.37 -15.70
N ASP A 42 -38.03 26.33 -14.87
CA ASP A 42 -37.66 26.36 -13.45
C ASP A 42 -38.14 25.10 -12.71
N GLY A 43 -39.36 24.63 -13.03
CA GLY A 43 -39.92 23.40 -12.48
C GLY A 43 -39.14 22.15 -12.91
N HIS A 44 -38.76 22.06 -14.18
CA HIS A 44 -37.94 20.96 -14.70
C HIS A 44 -36.53 21.00 -14.11
N GLU A 45 -35.89 22.16 -14.07
CA GLU A 45 -34.56 22.34 -13.47
C GLU A 45 -34.57 21.90 -12.01
N LYS A 46 -35.54 22.35 -11.22
CA LYS A 46 -35.68 21.92 -9.82
C LYS A 46 -35.90 20.42 -9.68
N ALA A 47 -36.81 19.84 -10.47
CA ALA A 47 -37.08 18.40 -10.42
C ALA A 47 -35.85 17.57 -10.82
N THR A 48 -35.09 18.02 -11.82
CA THR A 48 -33.84 17.36 -12.22
C THR A 48 -32.76 17.51 -11.16
N ALA A 49 -32.60 18.69 -10.55
CA ALA A 49 -31.65 18.92 -9.46
C ALA A 49 -31.96 18.02 -8.26
N ASP A 50 -33.23 17.93 -7.85
CA ASP A 50 -33.66 17.07 -6.73
C ASP A 50 -33.44 15.58 -7.05
N ALA A 51 -33.71 15.15 -8.29
CA ALA A 51 -33.48 13.78 -8.73
C ALA A 51 -31.98 13.43 -8.76
N VAL A 52 -31.14 14.33 -9.27
CA VAL A 52 -29.69 14.17 -9.28
C VAL A 52 -29.13 14.14 -7.86
N ALA A 53 -29.56 15.04 -6.99
CA ALA A 53 -29.13 15.06 -5.59
C ALA A 53 -29.43 13.73 -4.89
N LYS A 54 -30.65 13.20 -5.04
CA LYS A 54 -31.04 11.90 -4.47
C LYS A 54 -30.25 10.73 -5.07
N ALA A 55 -30.00 10.76 -6.38
CA ALA A 55 -29.23 9.70 -7.05
C ALA A 55 -27.76 9.71 -6.57
N VAL A 56 -27.17 10.89 -6.41
CA VAL A 56 -25.80 11.06 -5.90
C VAL A 56 -25.73 10.61 -4.44
N GLU A 57 -26.67 11.03 -3.59
CA GLU A 57 -26.70 10.61 -2.18
C GLU A 57 -26.79 9.08 -2.05
N LYS A 58 -27.69 8.45 -2.82
CA LYS A 58 -27.80 6.98 -2.84
C LYS A 58 -26.52 6.31 -3.33
N ALA A 59 -25.91 6.82 -4.40
CA ALA A 59 -24.66 6.25 -4.92
C ALA A 59 -23.50 6.40 -3.92
N VAL A 60 -23.45 7.51 -3.17
CA VAL A 60 -22.44 7.72 -2.12
C VAL A 60 -22.64 6.76 -0.95
N GLU A 61 -23.87 6.56 -0.49
CA GLU A 61 -24.17 5.61 0.58
C GLU A 61 -23.84 4.16 0.18
N GLU A 62 -24.19 3.74 -1.05
CA GLU A 62 -23.83 2.42 -1.57
C GLU A 62 -22.30 2.24 -1.70
N ALA A 63 -21.58 3.27 -2.14
CA ALA A 63 -20.13 3.24 -2.23
C ALA A 63 -19.49 3.16 -0.82
N ARG A 64 -19.99 3.93 0.14
CA ARG A 64 -19.52 3.90 1.54
C ARG A 64 -19.73 2.54 2.18
N ALA A 65 -20.88 1.90 1.95
CA ALA A 65 -21.16 0.57 2.46
C ALA A 65 -20.12 -0.45 1.94
N LYS A 66 -19.87 -0.47 0.63
CA LYS A 66 -18.90 -1.39 0.01
C LYS A 66 -17.47 -1.17 0.52
N ILE A 67 -17.03 0.09 0.55
CA ILE A 67 -15.70 0.44 1.08
C ILE A 67 -15.59 0.03 2.55
N SER A 68 -16.64 0.23 3.35
CA SER A 68 -16.63 -0.15 4.76
C SER A 68 -16.51 -1.67 4.96
N GLU A 69 -17.11 -2.48 4.09
CA GLU A 69 -17.00 -3.94 4.14
C GLU A 69 -15.61 -4.41 3.69
N GLU A 70 -15.11 -3.92 2.57
CA GLU A 70 -13.77 -4.25 2.07
C GLU A 70 -12.69 -3.88 3.11
N VAL A 71 -12.72 -2.64 3.61
CA VAL A 71 -11.79 -2.19 4.65
C VAL A 71 -11.92 -3.03 5.93
N ARG A 72 -13.13 -3.41 6.34
CA ARG A 72 -13.31 -4.30 7.51
C ARG A 72 -12.65 -5.64 7.29
N THR A 73 -12.82 -6.27 6.12
CA THR A 73 -12.24 -7.59 5.83
C THR A 73 -10.72 -7.55 5.76
N GLU A 74 -10.14 -6.48 5.19
CA GLU A 74 -8.69 -6.31 5.12
C GLU A 74 -8.09 -6.04 6.49
N VAL A 75 -8.70 -5.12 7.26
CA VAL A 75 -8.24 -4.78 8.61
C VAL A 75 -8.39 -5.97 9.55
N SER A 76 -9.49 -6.73 9.46
CA SER A 76 -9.66 -7.94 10.29
C SER A 76 -8.63 -9.00 9.93
N ALA A 77 -8.40 -9.25 8.64
CA ALA A 77 -7.41 -10.23 8.20
C ALA A 77 -5.97 -9.83 8.60
N GLU A 78 -5.65 -8.53 8.58
CA GLU A 78 -4.35 -8.05 9.05
C GLU A 78 -4.22 -8.15 10.58
N ALA A 79 -5.27 -7.82 11.32
CA ALA A 79 -5.30 -7.97 12.78
C ALA A 79 -5.13 -9.44 13.18
N ASP A 80 -5.87 -10.36 12.55
CA ASP A 80 -5.78 -11.80 12.80
C ASP A 80 -4.38 -12.34 12.52
N LYS A 81 -3.75 -11.90 11.41
CA LYS A 81 -2.35 -12.25 11.11
C LYS A 81 -1.39 -11.75 12.18
N ARG A 82 -1.57 -10.52 12.68
CA ARG A 82 -0.71 -9.94 13.72
C ARG A 82 -0.87 -10.69 15.04
N VAL A 83 -2.10 -11.05 15.42
CA VAL A 83 -2.37 -11.85 16.62
C VAL A 83 -1.76 -13.24 16.47
N LEU A 84 -1.99 -13.92 15.35
CA LEU A 84 -1.41 -15.23 15.07
C LEU A 84 0.12 -15.22 15.16
N LEU A 85 0.78 -14.21 14.57
CA LEU A 85 2.24 -14.07 14.66
C LEU A 85 2.73 -13.74 16.07
N ALA A 86 1.97 -12.96 16.85
CA ALA A 86 2.33 -12.63 18.23
C ALA A 86 2.27 -13.88 19.12
N GLU A 87 1.18 -14.65 19.03
CA GLU A 87 1.05 -15.92 19.74
C GLU A 87 2.12 -16.93 19.29
N LEU A 88 2.41 -16.98 17.98
CA LEU A 88 3.38 -17.94 17.44
C LEU A 88 4.79 -17.63 17.91
N LYS A 89 5.14 -16.35 18.04
CA LYS A 89 6.41 -15.93 18.65
C LYS A 89 6.49 -16.36 20.11
N GLY A 90 5.41 -16.23 20.86
CA GLY A 90 5.34 -16.71 22.25
C GLY A 90 5.64 -18.21 22.33
N GLU A 91 5.00 -18.99 21.46
CA GLU A 91 5.18 -20.44 21.42
C GLU A 91 6.56 -20.87 20.88
N ALA A 92 7.13 -20.12 19.94
CA ALA A 92 8.48 -20.33 19.42
C ALA A 92 9.55 -20.13 20.50
N VAL A 93 9.40 -19.09 21.33
CA VAL A 93 10.30 -18.83 22.45
C VAL A 93 10.21 -19.97 23.47
N LYS A 94 8.99 -20.42 23.82
CA LYS A 94 8.80 -21.59 24.71
C LYS A 94 9.42 -22.86 24.12
N ALA A 95 9.32 -23.05 22.81
CA ALA A 95 9.89 -24.18 22.10
C ALA A 95 11.43 -24.12 22.01
N GLY A 96 12.05 -22.96 22.29
CA GLY A 96 13.50 -22.76 22.26
C GLY A 96 14.05 -22.40 20.88
N LEU A 97 13.26 -21.77 20.02
CA LEU A 97 13.69 -21.28 18.72
C LEU A 97 14.70 -20.13 18.91
N VAL A 98 15.86 -20.25 18.27
CA VAL A 98 16.97 -19.28 18.40
C VAL A 98 16.67 -17.98 17.65
N ASP A 99 16.17 -18.13 16.44
CA ASP A 99 15.95 -17.04 15.50
C ASP A 99 14.45 -16.95 15.18
N LEU A 100 13.80 -15.93 15.73
CA LEU A 100 12.38 -15.68 15.54
C LEU A 100 12.04 -15.24 14.11
N ASP A 101 13.02 -14.75 13.34
CA ASP A 101 12.78 -14.38 11.94
C ASP A 101 12.56 -15.61 11.05
N GLN A 102 13.00 -16.79 11.49
CA GLN A 102 12.75 -18.06 10.79
C GLN A 102 11.27 -18.39 10.72
N LEU A 103 10.43 -17.87 11.64
CA LEU A 103 8.97 -18.06 11.62
C LEU A 103 8.34 -17.58 10.31
N LYS A 104 8.94 -16.61 9.61
CA LYS A 104 8.47 -16.10 8.31
C LYS A 104 8.67 -17.09 7.16
N LEU A 105 9.56 -18.08 7.35
CA LEU A 105 9.92 -19.09 6.35
C LEU A 105 9.24 -20.45 6.62
N LEU A 106 8.49 -20.55 7.72
CA LEU A 106 7.79 -21.78 8.09
C LEU A 106 6.46 -21.90 7.35
N ASP A 107 6.06 -23.14 7.08
CA ASP A 107 4.73 -23.44 6.58
C ASP A 107 3.72 -23.35 7.72
N LEU A 108 2.91 -22.29 7.71
CA LEU A 108 1.89 -22.03 8.72
C LEU A 108 0.51 -22.58 8.34
N THR A 109 0.38 -23.34 7.24
CA THR A 109 -0.93 -23.83 6.75
C THR A 109 -1.66 -24.71 7.77
N GLY A 110 -0.93 -25.38 8.66
CA GLY A 110 -1.49 -26.19 9.75
C GLY A 110 -1.77 -25.44 11.05
N VAL A 111 -1.37 -24.17 11.16
CA VAL A 111 -1.52 -23.38 12.40
C VAL A 111 -2.72 -22.46 12.30
N LYS A 112 -3.64 -22.57 13.26
CA LYS A 112 -4.86 -21.77 13.30
C LYS A 112 -5.01 -21.11 14.66
N LEU A 113 -5.57 -19.90 14.65
CA LEU A 113 -5.97 -19.20 15.86
C LEU A 113 -7.41 -19.61 16.20
N ALA A 114 -7.61 -20.30 17.32
CA ALA A 114 -8.91 -20.69 17.86
C ALA A 114 -9.05 -20.13 19.27
N ASP A 115 -10.06 -19.27 19.51
CA ASP A 115 -10.34 -18.67 20.82
C ASP A 115 -9.12 -18.02 21.52
N GLY A 116 -8.23 -17.41 20.74
CA GLY A 116 -7.02 -16.77 21.26
C GLY A 116 -5.88 -17.74 21.61
N LYS A 117 -5.98 -19.01 21.21
CA LYS A 117 -4.91 -20.02 21.31
C LYS A 117 -4.52 -20.52 19.93
N LEU A 118 -3.27 -20.96 19.80
CA LEU A 118 -2.78 -21.57 18.58
C LEU A 118 -2.99 -23.08 18.59
N ASP A 119 -3.82 -23.56 17.69
CA ASP A 119 -3.94 -24.97 17.39
C ASP A 119 -2.87 -25.38 16.37
N GLY A 120 -2.17 -26.49 16.64
CA GLY A 120 -1.15 -27.06 15.74
C GLY A 120 0.27 -26.50 15.90
N ALA A 121 0.48 -25.47 16.72
CA ALA A 121 1.80 -24.90 16.97
C ALA A 121 2.77 -25.90 17.64
N GLU A 122 2.30 -26.67 18.63
CA GLU A 122 3.13 -27.68 19.31
C GLU A 122 3.63 -28.76 18.36
N ALA A 123 2.74 -29.29 17.51
CA ALA A 123 3.08 -30.30 16.50
C ALA A 123 4.06 -29.75 15.44
N LEU A 124 3.87 -28.48 15.04
CA LEU A 124 4.79 -27.79 14.14
C LEU A 124 6.18 -27.68 14.76
N PHE A 125 6.32 -27.24 16.01
CA PHE A 125 7.65 -27.13 16.63
C PHE A 125 8.27 -28.49 16.94
N ALA A 126 7.49 -29.52 17.25
CA ALA A 126 7.99 -30.88 17.41
C ALA A 126 8.60 -31.42 16.09
N SER A 127 7.87 -31.32 14.98
CA SER A 127 8.38 -31.75 13.66
C SER A 127 9.58 -30.91 13.18
N LEU A 128 9.64 -29.63 13.55
CA LEU A 128 10.79 -28.76 13.24
C LEU A 128 12.04 -29.13 14.05
N LYS A 129 11.90 -29.57 15.30
CA LYS A 129 13.03 -30.06 16.10
C LYS A 129 13.65 -31.31 15.47
N GLU A 130 12.84 -32.18 14.88
CA GLU A 130 13.30 -33.38 14.19
C GLU A 130 13.95 -33.06 12.84
N SER A 131 13.30 -32.24 12.02
CA SER A 131 13.76 -31.94 10.66
C SER A 131 14.89 -30.91 10.60
N LYS A 132 14.88 -29.93 11.51
CA LYS A 132 15.79 -28.77 11.52
C LYS A 132 16.25 -28.45 12.95
N PRO A 133 16.98 -29.37 13.61
CA PRO A 133 17.40 -29.21 15.01
C PRO A 133 18.25 -27.96 15.23
N TYR A 134 19.01 -27.52 14.22
CA TYR A 134 19.87 -26.33 14.28
C TYR A 134 19.10 -25.01 14.52
N LEU A 135 17.78 -24.99 14.31
CA LEU A 135 16.93 -23.84 14.63
C LEU A 135 16.64 -23.72 16.13
N PHE A 136 16.90 -24.79 16.89
CA PHE A 136 16.59 -24.90 18.31
C PHE A 136 17.87 -25.08 19.13
N GLY A 137 17.91 -24.45 20.30
CA GLY A 137 19.04 -24.55 21.23
C GLY A 137 20.09 -23.45 21.07
N LYS A 138 20.75 -23.09 22.16
CA LYS A 138 21.62 -21.91 22.23
C LYS A 138 22.71 -21.95 21.14
N PRO A 139 22.86 -20.91 20.30
CA PRO A 139 23.98 -20.85 19.37
C PRO A 139 25.28 -20.89 20.19
N PRO A 140 26.33 -21.60 19.73
CA PRO A 140 27.61 -21.57 20.41
C PRO A 140 28.05 -20.11 20.53
N SER A 141 28.34 -19.68 21.75
CA SER A 141 28.78 -18.31 22.07
C SER A 141 30.13 -17.97 21.43
N ASP A 142 30.81 -18.98 20.88
CA ASP A 142 32.19 -18.92 20.45
C ASP A 142 32.25 -19.21 18.95
N SER A 143 32.31 -18.15 18.14
CA SER A 143 32.64 -18.23 16.70
C SER A 143 34.15 -18.40 16.46
N SER A 144 34.94 -18.53 17.53
CA SER A 144 36.37 -18.79 17.43
C SER A 144 36.58 -20.27 17.14
N ASN A 145 36.93 -20.57 15.89
CA ASN A 145 37.50 -21.87 15.57
C ASN A 145 38.81 -22.01 16.38
N THR A 146 38.78 -22.79 17.45
CA THR A 146 39.95 -23.10 18.28
C THR A 146 40.78 -24.23 17.69
N GLN A 147 40.50 -24.69 16.45
CA GLN A 147 41.40 -25.60 15.75
C GLN A 147 42.77 -24.96 15.67
N LYS A 148 43.70 -25.54 16.43
CA LYS A 148 45.11 -25.22 16.39
C LYS A 148 45.54 -25.27 14.93
N ALA A 149 46.02 -24.13 14.41
CA ALA A 149 46.58 -24.08 13.07
C ALA A 149 47.56 -25.24 12.88
N PRO A 150 47.59 -25.91 11.72
CA PRO A 150 48.56 -26.95 11.45
C PRO A 150 49.96 -26.40 11.77
N PRO A 151 50.81 -27.12 12.51
CA PRO A 151 52.15 -26.65 12.79
C PRO A 151 52.84 -26.34 11.47
N ALA A 152 53.48 -25.17 11.38
CA ALA A 152 54.27 -24.81 10.21
C ALA A 152 55.30 -25.93 9.98
N ASN A 153 55.26 -26.53 8.79
CA ASN A 153 56.28 -27.50 8.38
C ASN A 153 57.60 -26.74 8.34
N GLN A 154 58.40 -26.87 9.40
CA GLN A 154 59.76 -26.37 9.38
C GLN A 154 60.48 -27.20 8.34
N ALA A 155 60.94 -26.56 7.26
CA ALA A 155 61.80 -27.22 6.29
C ALA A 155 62.98 -27.82 7.08
N GLU A 156 63.12 -29.13 7.04
CA GLU A 156 64.20 -29.83 7.74
C GLU A 156 65.53 -29.29 7.19
N VAL A 157 66.18 -28.43 7.97
CA VAL A 157 67.51 -27.93 7.65
C VAL A 157 68.47 -29.09 7.86
N LYS A 158 68.76 -29.83 6.79
CA LYS A 158 69.85 -30.82 6.81
C LYS A 158 71.16 -30.10 7.17
N HIS A 159 71.98 -30.71 8.02
CA HIS A 159 73.28 -30.13 8.34
C HIS A 159 74.15 -30.11 7.07
N ALA A 160 74.99 -29.09 6.93
CA ALA A 160 75.87 -28.93 5.75
C ALA A 160 76.80 -30.13 5.50
N LYS A 161 77.04 -30.98 6.52
CA LYS A 161 77.82 -32.22 6.39
C LYS A 161 77.06 -33.36 5.71
N ASP A 162 75.73 -33.28 5.69
CA ASP A 162 74.83 -34.30 5.15
C ASP A 162 74.22 -33.88 3.80
N MET A 163 74.64 -32.73 3.26
CA MET A 163 74.28 -32.28 1.92
C MET A 163 75.35 -32.70 0.92
N THR A 164 74.91 -33.14 -0.26
CA THR A 164 75.80 -33.22 -1.42
C THR A 164 76.20 -31.80 -1.87
N GLU A 165 77.34 -31.65 -2.55
CA GLU A 165 77.83 -30.34 -3.00
C GLU A 165 76.81 -29.57 -3.86
N ALA A 166 76.02 -30.30 -4.66
CA ALA A 166 74.94 -29.75 -5.48
C ALA A 166 73.78 -29.21 -4.62
N GLU A 167 73.40 -29.91 -3.55
CA GLU A 167 72.35 -29.47 -2.63
C GLU A 167 72.79 -28.28 -1.78
N TYR A 168 74.06 -28.25 -1.38
CA TYR A 168 74.64 -27.12 -0.65
C TYR A 168 74.66 -25.83 -1.48
N ALA A 169 75.03 -25.93 -2.76
CA ALA A 169 75.02 -24.79 -3.67
C ALA A 169 73.59 -24.24 -3.87
N ALA A 170 72.61 -25.12 -4.05
CA ALA A 170 71.20 -24.72 -4.16
C ALA A 170 70.67 -24.08 -2.87
N ALA A 171 71.03 -24.63 -1.70
CA ALA A 171 70.65 -24.08 -0.41
C ALA A 171 71.29 -22.69 -0.14
N LYS A 172 72.54 -22.48 -0.57
CA LYS A 172 73.22 -21.19 -0.47
C LYS A 172 72.54 -20.12 -1.33
N VAL A 173 72.16 -20.46 -2.56
CA VAL A 173 71.41 -19.58 -3.46
C VAL A 173 70.03 -19.27 -2.89
N ALA A 174 69.32 -20.28 -2.36
CA ALA A 174 68.02 -20.09 -1.71
C ALA A 174 68.10 -19.25 -0.43
N ALA A 175 69.25 -19.27 0.27
CA ALA A 175 69.52 -18.44 1.45
C ALA A 175 70.03 -17.03 1.12
N GLY A 176 70.24 -16.69 -0.16
CA GLY A 176 70.65 -15.36 -0.60
C GLY A 176 72.10 -14.97 -0.25
N LEU A 177 73.01 -15.95 -0.17
CA LEU A 177 74.45 -15.78 0.16
C LEU A 177 75.39 -16.05 -1.02
#